data_AF-A0A7H8QMP4-F1
#
_entry.id   AF-A0A7H8QMP4-F1
#
_cell.length_a   1.000
_cell.length_b   1.000
_cell.length_c   1.000
_cell.angle_alpha   90.00
_cell.angle_beta   90.00
_cell.angle_gamma   90.00
#
_symmetry.space_group_name_H-M   'P 1'
#
loop_
_entity.id
_entity.type
_entity.pdbx_description
1 polymer ?
#
loop_
_entity_poly.entity_id
_entity_poly.type
_entity_poly.pdbx_seq_one_letter_code
_entity_poly.pdbx_strand_id
1 'polypeptide(L)'
;MGSFQPQSVVEEFLESWRETYDHYLKRAKDTEKICRDTLKNHAIQCNVSSRAKGLDSLSAKLYARQKEKNFVYQSREEIIEDITDLSGVRIALYWPNDQEKVDKLLKDTVHIEKIKDVSDRVQNKDQTEDQQRKRRFEWYSATHYIVSVDPGNQKRGPKTKVVEIQVVSVLRNALAEVEHNLVYKPQSGPVSREEHNIIDALSGVVHMAECFLAQLWDSQVEKSRATTGPFGNIYELGLCLSGLVEENYGQKVADLGSLKPLMHLLAKNSLDTPSELERLLVQTRSRRDEFEKAYEGMQPSMSVSIIDHILIEKASEGEPHPKDKLQMIYSTFIWLDELFAPATVWQEKLLSQRCIHDAHDYLPWLGHVRTQDLLEEKIEFTDDETTKLNLIWDWLDSHPERSVQLAFRLCKRGIVRDVKTEYYLFDRAFQIVGDLLSHTA
;
A
#
# COMPACT_ATOMS: atom_id res chain seq x y z
N MET A 1 -31.39 46.87 -14.97
CA MET A 1 -31.30 45.47 -15.42
C MET A 1 -29.87 45.02 -15.18
N GLY A 2 -29.65 44.23 -14.12
CA GLY A 2 -28.32 43.70 -13.81
C GLY A 2 -27.92 42.69 -14.87
N SER A 3 -26.76 42.88 -15.47
CA SER A 3 -26.13 41.92 -16.38
C SER A 3 -25.83 40.64 -15.60
N PHE A 4 -26.64 39.60 -15.78
CA PHE A 4 -26.24 38.24 -15.43
C PHE A 4 -25.07 37.87 -16.33
N GLN A 5 -23.84 37.99 -15.81
CA GLN A 5 -22.71 37.32 -16.44
C GLN A 5 -22.92 35.81 -16.24
N PRO A 6 -22.78 34.98 -17.29
CA PRO A 6 -22.82 33.54 -17.12
C PRO A 6 -21.71 33.15 -16.15
N GLN A 7 -22.10 32.46 -15.08
CA GLN A 7 -21.19 31.99 -14.05
C GLN A 7 -20.14 31.07 -14.68
N SER A 8 -18.87 31.31 -14.37
CA SER A 8 -17.80 30.50 -14.93
C SER A 8 -17.81 29.10 -14.33
N VAL A 9 -17.34 28.10 -15.10
CA VAL A 9 -17.20 26.71 -14.64
C VAL A 9 -16.38 26.62 -13.34
N VAL A 10 -15.40 27.50 -13.19
CA VAL A 10 -14.57 27.60 -11.97
C VAL A 10 -15.39 28.06 -10.77
N GLU A 11 -16.23 29.08 -10.93
CA GLU A 11 -17.09 29.59 -9.84
C GLU A 11 -18.12 28.54 -9.43
N GLU A 12 -18.77 27.87 -10.39
CA GLU A 12 -19.70 26.77 -10.12
C GLU A 12 -19.02 25.60 -9.39
N PHE A 13 -17.79 25.25 -9.80
CA PHE A 13 -17.01 24.22 -9.13
C PHE A 13 -16.65 24.61 -7.68
N LEU A 14 -16.27 25.87 -7.45
CA LEU A 14 -15.94 26.38 -6.12
C LEU A 14 -17.16 26.47 -5.19
N GLU A 15 -18.33 26.83 -5.72
CA GLU A 15 -19.58 26.85 -4.95
C GLU A 15 -20.00 25.44 -4.51
N SER A 16 -19.95 24.48 -5.43
CA SER A 16 -20.25 23.06 -5.13
C SER A 16 -19.15 22.34 -4.34
N TRP A 17 -17.98 22.97 -4.15
CA TRP A 17 -16.86 22.36 -3.42
C TRP A 17 -17.21 22.07 -1.96
N ARG A 18 -17.95 22.95 -1.30
CA ARG A 18 -18.32 22.76 0.12
C ARG A 18 -19.14 21.50 0.35
N GLU A 19 -20.07 21.21 -0.57
CA GLU A 19 -20.93 20.02 -0.51
C GLU A 19 -20.17 18.74 -0.88
N THR A 20 -19.16 18.86 -1.74
CA THR A 20 -18.38 17.72 -2.24
C THR A 20 -17.09 17.47 -1.47
N TYR A 21 -16.70 18.37 -0.57
CA TYR A 21 -15.46 18.30 0.22
C TYR A 21 -15.33 16.97 0.98
N ASP A 22 -16.38 16.57 1.70
CA ASP A 22 -16.38 15.34 2.51
C ASP A 22 -16.20 14.09 1.66
N HIS A 23 -16.66 14.12 0.42
CA HIS A 23 -16.46 13.02 -0.54
C HIS A 23 -14.99 12.89 -0.96
N TYR A 24 -14.32 14.00 -1.27
CA TYR A 24 -12.87 13.98 -1.54
C TYR A 24 -12.04 13.62 -0.30
N LEU A 25 -12.46 14.07 0.88
CA LEU A 25 -11.80 13.72 2.14
C LEU A 25 -11.95 12.24 2.45
N LYS A 26 -13.16 11.67 2.27
CA LYS A 26 -13.41 10.24 2.46
C LYS A 26 -12.50 9.40 1.57
N ARG A 27 -12.42 9.72 0.27
CA ARG A 27 -11.50 9.04 -0.67
C ARG A 27 -10.04 9.09 -0.22
N ALA A 28 -9.60 10.25 0.27
CA ALA A 28 -8.24 10.41 0.77
C ALA A 28 -8.01 9.55 2.04
N LYS A 29 -8.98 9.49 2.96
CA LYS A 29 -8.94 8.64 4.16
C LYS A 29 -8.94 7.14 3.84
N ASP A 30 -9.72 6.71 2.86
CA ASP A 30 -9.74 5.31 2.42
C ASP A 30 -8.37 4.91 1.85
N THR A 31 -7.77 5.78 1.02
CA THR A 31 -6.41 5.60 0.49
C THR A 31 -5.35 5.64 1.59
N GLU A 32 -5.50 6.53 2.58
CA GLU A 32 -4.63 6.63 3.76
C GLU A 32 -4.62 5.32 4.54
N LYS A 33 -5.80 4.72 4.76
CA LYS A 33 -5.94 3.44 5.46
C LYS A 33 -5.18 2.33 4.72
N ILE A 34 -5.39 2.21 3.41
CA ILE A 34 -4.69 1.24 2.55
C ILE A 34 -3.17 1.41 2.66
N CYS A 35 -2.67 2.64 2.49
CA CYS A 35 -1.24 2.91 2.58
C CYS A 35 -0.69 2.60 3.97
N ARG A 36 -1.36 3.04 5.03
CA ARG A 36 -0.91 2.86 6.42
C ARG A 36 -0.83 1.38 6.79
N ASP A 37 -1.86 0.60 6.47
CA ASP A 37 -1.93 -0.81 6.80
C ASP A 37 -0.86 -1.60 6.02
N THR A 38 -0.71 -1.29 4.73
CA THR A 38 0.33 -1.91 3.88
C THR A 38 1.73 -1.62 4.40
N LEU A 39 2.08 -0.35 4.63
CA LEU A 39 3.41 0.04 5.09
C LEU A 39 3.72 -0.53 6.48
N LYS A 40 2.73 -0.55 7.38
CA LYS A 40 2.89 -1.15 8.71
C LYS A 40 3.16 -2.65 8.62
N ASN A 41 2.45 -3.39 7.77
CA ASN A 41 2.65 -4.83 7.60
C ASN A 41 4.04 -5.18 7.03
N HIS A 42 4.68 -4.24 6.32
CA HIS A 42 6.03 -4.35 5.77
C HIS A 42 7.11 -3.73 6.68
N ALA A 43 6.77 -3.42 7.94
CA ALA A 43 7.68 -2.80 8.92
C ALA A 43 8.30 -1.47 8.48
N ILE A 44 7.57 -0.66 7.71
CA ILE A 44 8.03 0.68 7.31
C ILE A 44 7.55 1.73 8.31
N GLN A 45 8.50 2.44 8.93
CA GLN A 45 8.20 3.50 9.89
C GLN A 45 7.90 4.81 9.18
N CYS A 46 6.64 5.24 9.25
CA CYS A 46 6.19 6.46 8.61
C CYS A 46 4.98 7.09 9.31
N ASN A 47 4.74 8.36 9.03
CA ASN A 47 3.46 9.00 9.30
C ASN A 47 2.66 9.11 8.00
N VAL A 48 1.46 8.54 7.98
CA VAL A 48 0.53 8.64 6.85
C VAL A 48 -0.63 9.54 7.26
N SER A 49 -0.89 10.57 6.46
CA SER A 49 -1.97 11.52 6.69
C SER A 49 -2.73 11.80 5.39
N SER A 50 -4.02 12.13 5.49
CA SER A 50 -4.83 12.54 4.35
C SER A 50 -5.42 13.93 4.50
N ARG A 51 -5.74 14.53 3.36
CA ARG A 51 -6.48 15.80 3.29
C ARG A 51 -7.27 15.90 2.00
N ALA A 52 -8.32 16.71 2.03
CA ALA A 52 -8.90 17.32 0.84
C ALA A 52 -8.39 18.76 0.71
N LYS A 53 -8.35 19.28 -0.52
CA LYS A 53 -7.86 20.63 -0.79
C LYS A 53 -8.80 21.68 -0.17
N GLY A 54 -8.24 22.64 0.58
CA GLY A 54 -9.01 23.74 1.15
C GLY A 54 -9.53 24.70 0.07
N LEU A 55 -10.71 25.29 0.28
CA LEU A 55 -11.39 26.13 -0.72
C LEU A 55 -10.52 27.28 -1.25
N ASP A 56 -9.87 28.04 -0.36
CA ASP A 56 -9.03 29.17 -0.77
C ASP A 56 -7.83 28.72 -1.61
N SER A 57 -7.21 27.60 -1.23
CA SER A 57 -6.07 27.02 -1.96
C SER A 57 -6.48 26.40 -3.29
N LEU A 58 -7.71 25.86 -3.38
CA LEU A 58 -8.28 25.37 -4.62
C LEU A 58 -8.55 26.54 -5.59
N SER A 59 -9.22 27.59 -5.12
CA SER A 59 -9.48 28.80 -5.89
C SER A 59 -8.20 29.41 -6.46
N ALA A 60 -7.20 29.65 -5.60
CA ALA A 60 -5.90 30.17 -6.02
C ALA A 60 -5.23 29.28 -7.08
N LYS A 61 -5.29 27.95 -6.92
CA LYS A 61 -4.69 27.00 -7.87
C LYS A 61 -5.40 27.01 -9.22
N LEU A 62 -6.73 27.04 -9.26
CA LEU A 62 -7.50 27.07 -10.51
C LEU A 62 -7.19 28.32 -11.33
N TYR A 63 -7.22 29.50 -10.72
CA TYR A 63 -6.92 30.75 -11.43
C TYR A 63 -5.45 30.85 -11.85
N ALA A 64 -4.51 30.39 -11.01
CA ALA A 64 -3.10 30.31 -11.39
C ALA A 64 -2.91 29.42 -12.62
N ARG A 65 -3.60 28.27 -12.66
CA ARG A 65 -3.51 27.30 -13.75
C ARG A 65 -4.07 27.84 -15.07
N GLN A 66 -5.22 28.51 -15.03
CA GLN A 66 -5.80 29.18 -16.20
C GLN A 66 -4.87 30.23 -16.77
N LYS A 67 -4.21 31.00 -15.90
CA LYS A 67 -3.23 32.02 -16.28
C LYS A 67 -1.95 31.41 -16.88
N GLU A 68 -1.38 30.39 -16.24
CA GLU A 68 -0.15 29.71 -16.69
C GLU A 68 -0.31 29.07 -18.06
N LYS A 69 -1.43 28.36 -18.28
CA LYS A 69 -1.70 27.65 -19.53
C LYS A 69 -2.49 28.48 -20.55
N ASN A 70 -2.86 29.71 -20.21
CA ASN A 70 -3.67 30.61 -21.01
C ASN A 70 -4.95 29.95 -21.58
N PHE A 71 -5.75 29.32 -20.71
CA PHE A 71 -6.97 28.62 -21.09
C PHE A 71 -8.10 28.82 -20.07
N VAL A 72 -9.32 28.47 -20.47
CA VAL A 72 -10.50 28.46 -19.60
C VAL A 72 -11.08 27.06 -19.54
N TYR A 73 -11.34 26.56 -18.33
CA TYR A 73 -12.02 25.29 -18.13
C TYR A 73 -13.42 25.32 -18.74
N GLN A 74 -13.74 24.32 -19.56
CA GLN A 74 -15.03 24.20 -20.24
C GLN A 74 -16.00 23.28 -19.51
N SER A 75 -15.50 22.43 -18.60
CA SER A 75 -16.30 21.49 -17.84
C SER A 75 -15.71 21.20 -16.46
N ARG A 76 -16.55 20.64 -15.57
CA ARG A 76 -16.14 20.15 -14.26
C ARG A 76 -15.11 19.03 -14.37
N GLU A 77 -15.25 18.19 -15.38
CA GLU A 77 -14.40 17.02 -15.63
C GLU A 77 -12.97 17.48 -15.95
N GLU A 78 -12.78 18.53 -16.75
CA GLU A 78 -11.45 19.09 -17.04
C GLU A 78 -10.74 19.59 -15.77
N ILE A 79 -11.49 20.16 -14.82
CA ILE A 79 -10.94 20.59 -13.52
C ILE A 79 -10.46 19.38 -12.72
N ILE A 80 -11.30 18.33 -12.64
CA ILE A 80 -11.00 17.11 -11.89
C ILE A 80 -9.77 16.39 -12.48
N GLU A 81 -9.61 16.40 -13.81
CA GLU A 81 -8.47 15.79 -14.49
C GLU A 81 -7.17 16.60 -14.36
N ASP A 82 -7.22 17.93 -14.40
CA ASP A 82 -6.02 18.77 -14.30
C ASP A 82 -5.54 18.95 -12.85
N ILE A 83 -6.46 19.05 -11.89
CA ILE A 83 -6.13 19.24 -10.47
C ILE A 83 -6.06 17.89 -9.77
N THR A 84 -4.90 17.26 -9.81
CA THR A 84 -4.71 15.90 -9.27
C THR A 84 -4.70 15.81 -7.73
N ASP A 85 -4.52 16.94 -7.03
CA ASP A 85 -4.40 17.02 -5.57
C ASP A 85 -5.68 17.50 -4.87
N LEU A 86 -6.86 17.25 -5.47
CA LEU A 86 -8.16 17.46 -4.82
C LEU A 86 -8.30 16.59 -3.56
N SER A 87 -7.88 15.32 -3.68
CA SER A 87 -7.66 14.37 -2.60
C SER A 87 -6.16 14.06 -2.51
N GLY A 88 -5.57 14.19 -1.33
CA GLY A 88 -4.13 13.96 -1.14
C GLY A 88 -3.84 13.07 0.06
N VAL A 89 -2.88 12.17 -0.10
CA VAL A 89 -2.27 11.39 0.97
C VAL A 89 -0.79 11.76 1.04
N ARG A 90 -0.26 11.89 2.25
CA ARG A 90 1.16 12.13 2.47
C ARG A 90 1.74 11.03 3.34
N ILE A 91 2.78 10.38 2.82
CA ILE A 91 3.60 9.40 3.50
C ILE A 91 4.91 10.08 3.86
N ALA A 92 5.10 10.38 5.15
CA ALA A 92 6.31 10.98 5.69
C ALA A 92 7.20 9.90 6.34
N LEU A 93 8.27 9.52 5.66
CA LEU A 93 9.20 8.45 6.07
C LEU A 93 10.12 8.92 7.20
N TYR A 94 10.33 8.06 8.20
CA TYR A 94 11.29 8.33 9.27
C TYR A 94 12.71 8.03 8.80
N TRP A 95 12.86 6.98 8.00
CA TRP A 95 14.12 6.57 7.40
C TRP A 95 14.08 6.83 5.89
N PRO A 96 14.92 7.73 5.35
CA PRO A 96 14.99 7.99 3.92
C PRO A 96 15.30 6.73 3.09
N ASN A 97 16.00 5.76 3.69
CA ASN A 97 16.35 4.48 3.08
C ASN A 97 15.12 3.63 2.68
N ASP A 98 13.94 3.90 3.23
CA ASP A 98 12.72 3.15 2.90
C ASP A 98 12.04 3.64 1.60
N GLN A 99 12.54 4.70 0.96
CA GLN A 99 11.90 5.29 -0.23
C GLN A 99 11.70 4.28 -1.38
N GLU A 100 12.71 3.48 -1.70
CA GLU A 100 12.65 2.47 -2.77
C GLU A 100 11.67 1.34 -2.41
N LYS A 101 11.62 0.96 -1.14
CA LYS A 101 10.68 -0.05 -0.64
C LYS A 101 9.24 0.42 -0.81
N VAL A 102 8.98 1.69 -0.46
CA VAL A 102 7.66 2.31 -0.57
C VAL A 102 7.23 2.43 -2.03
N ASP A 103 8.15 2.80 -2.94
CA ASP A 103 7.86 2.85 -4.39
C ASP A 103 7.39 1.49 -4.92
N LYS A 104 8.11 0.41 -4.59
CA LYS A 104 7.72 -0.94 -4.98
C LYS A 104 6.37 -1.34 -4.40
N LEU A 105 6.17 -1.14 -3.09
CA LEU A 105 4.92 -1.49 -2.42
C LEU A 105 3.71 -0.73 -2.98
N LEU A 106 3.86 0.56 -3.30
CA LEU A 106 2.78 1.32 -3.92
C LEU A 106 2.44 0.78 -5.31
N LYS A 107 3.44 0.42 -6.13
CA LYS A 107 3.22 -0.20 -7.45
C LYS A 107 2.45 -1.52 -7.37
N ASP A 108 2.68 -2.29 -6.31
CA ASP A 108 2.02 -3.59 -6.11
C ASP A 108 0.62 -3.45 -5.48
N THR A 109 0.36 -2.35 -4.75
CA THR A 109 -0.85 -2.18 -3.93
C THR A 109 -1.93 -1.33 -4.61
N VAL A 110 -1.55 -0.32 -5.38
CA VAL A 110 -2.48 0.66 -5.96
C VAL A 110 -2.26 0.81 -7.46
N HIS A 111 -3.35 1.09 -8.19
CA HIS A 111 -3.26 1.35 -9.62
C HIS A 111 -2.72 2.78 -9.86
N ILE A 112 -1.44 2.85 -10.22
CA ILE A 112 -0.74 4.11 -10.50
C ILE A 112 -1.00 4.51 -11.95
N GLU A 113 -1.63 5.66 -12.16
CA GLU A 113 -1.81 6.25 -13.48
C GLU A 113 -0.57 7.04 -13.93
N LYS A 114 0.10 7.71 -12.98
CA LYS A 114 1.24 8.57 -13.27
C LYS A 114 2.15 8.73 -12.05
N ILE A 115 3.45 8.71 -12.28
CA ILE A 115 4.48 9.08 -11.30
C ILE A 115 5.08 10.43 -11.72
N LYS A 116 5.25 11.35 -10.77
CA LYS A 116 5.93 12.63 -10.97
C LYS A 116 7.03 12.76 -9.91
N ASP A 117 8.27 12.85 -10.35
CA ASP A 117 9.36 13.28 -9.46
C ASP A 117 9.30 14.80 -9.34
N VAL A 118 9.00 15.26 -8.14
CA VAL A 118 8.86 16.68 -7.85
C VAL A 118 10.08 17.14 -7.08
N SER A 119 10.99 17.77 -7.80
CA SER A 119 12.11 18.50 -7.23
C SER A 119 12.12 19.95 -7.70
N ASP A 120 12.74 20.82 -6.90
CA ASP A 120 12.88 22.24 -7.24
C ASP A 120 13.59 22.50 -8.58
N ARG A 121 14.43 21.55 -9.00
CA ARG A 121 15.14 21.59 -10.29
C ARG A 121 14.20 21.37 -11.47
N VAL A 122 13.09 20.65 -11.25
CA VAL A 122 12.07 20.37 -12.27
C VAL A 122 11.03 21.49 -12.35
N GLN A 123 10.70 22.13 -11.23
CA GLN A 123 9.68 23.18 -11.17
C GLN A 123 10.17 24.58 -11.62
N ASN A 124 11.48 24.86 -11.55
CA ASN A 124 12.04 26.19 -11.83
C ASN A 124 12.66 26.32 -13.23
N LYS A 125 12.07 25.72 -14.27
CA LYS A 125 12.59 25.86 -15.66
C LYS A 125 12.55 27.30 -16.19
N ASP A 126 11.68 28.15 -15.64
CA ASP A 126 11.52 29.55 -16.05
C ASP A 126 12.33 30.56 -15.21
N GLN A 127 13.17 30.09 -14.27
CA GLN A 127 14.09 30.96 -13.54
C GLN A 127 15.36 31.24 -14.38
N THR A 128 15.84 32.47 -14.35
CA THR A 128 17.09 32.87 -15.01
C THR A 128 18.27 31.99 -14.54
N GLU A 129 19.26 31.71 -15.41
CA GLU A 129 20.46 30.92 -15.07
C GLU A 129 21.14 31.37 -13.76
N ASP A 130 21.03 32.66 -13.42
CA ASP A 130 21.63 33.28 -12.25
C ASP A 130 20.85 33.07 -10.93
N GLN A 131 19.57 32.67 -11.02
CA GLN A 131 18.73 32.22 -9.90
C GLN A 131 18.85 30.71 -9.68
N GLN A 132 18.97 29.92 -10.75
CA GLN A 132 19.25 28.48 -10.67
C GLN A 132 20.67 28.18 -10.14
N ARG A 133 21.69 28.96 -10.55
CA ARG A 133 23.09 28.81 -10.09
C ARG A 133 23.31 29.09 -8.60
N LYS A 134 22.35 29.69 -7.88
CA LYS A 134 22.50 30.08 -6.46
C LYS A 134 21.95 29.07 -5.45
N ARG A 135 21.12 28.09 -5.87
CA ARG A 135 20.63 27.04 -4.97
C ARG A 135 21.68 25.93 -4.86
N ARG A 136 22.20 25.71 -3.65
CA ARG A 136 23.25 24.71 -3.39
C ARG A 136 22.67 23.35 -3.02
N PHE A 137 21.49 23.34 -2.44
CA PHE A 137 20.78 22.13 -2.03
C PHE A 137 19.38 22.07 -2.64
N GLU A 138 18.83 20.87 -2.84
CA GLU A 138 17.43 20.69 -3.25
C GLU A 138 16.54 20.96 -2.02
N TRP A 139 15.68 21.97 -2.05
CA TRP A 139 14.85 22.34 -0.89
C TRP A 139 13.66 21.41 -0.76
N TYR A 140 13.05 21.04 -1.88
CA TYR A 140 12.01 20.02 -1.98
C TYR A 140 12.40 18.88 -2.91
N SER A 141 12.16 17.65 -2.43
CA SER A 141 12.23 16.42 -3.22
C SER A 141 11.18 15.45 -2.68
N ALA A 142 10.22 15.08 -3.53
CA ALA A 142 9.20 14.10 -3.23
C ALA A 142 8.79 13.36 -4.50
N THR A 143 8.40 12.11 -4.34
CA THR A 143 7.79 11.33 -5.42
C THR A 143 6.27 11.39 -5.26
N HIS A 144 5.59 11.86 -6.30
CA HIS A 144 4.13 11.97 -6.31
C HIS A 144 3.54 10.88 -7.20
N TYR A 145 2.68 10.06 -6.62
CA TYR A 145 1.94 9.00 -7.30
C TYR A 145 0.50 9.45 -7.49
N ILE A 146 0.04 9.51 -8.73
CA ILE A 146 -1.37 9.75 -9.06
C ILE A 146 -2.02 8.39 -9.21
N VAL A 147 -2.93 8.06 -8.30
CA VAL A 147 -3.52 6.73 -8.20
C VAL A 147 -5.02 6.77 -8.38
N SER A 148 -5.57 5.74 -9.04
CA SER A 148 -7.01 5.57 -9.17
C SER A 148 -7.55 4.65 -8.08
N VAL A 149 -8.59 5.09 -7.36
CA VAL A 149 -9.15 4.35 -6.21
C VAL A 149 -10.27 3.36 -6.61
N ASP A 150 -10.27 2.86 -7.85
CA ASP A 150 -11.31 1.92 -8.30
C ASP A 150 -10.77 0.93 -9.34
N PRO A 151 -10.34 -0.28 -8.93
CA PRO A 151 -9.86 -1.30 -9.86
C PRO A 151 -10.99 -1.98 -10.66
N GLY A 152 -12.23 -1.99 -10.16
CA GLY A 152 -13.35 -2.78 -10.73
C GLY A 152 -14.27 -2.06 -11.71
N ASN A 153 -14.28 -0.72 -11.76
CA ASN A 153 -15.22 0.04 -12.58
C ASN A 153 -14.61 0.73 -13.82
N GLN A 154 -13.63 0.10 -14.47
CA GLN A 154 -13.06 0.64 -15.72
C GLN A 154 -14.09 0.83 -16.86
N LYS A 155 -15.28 0.21 -16.79
CA LYS A 155 -16.27 0.24 -17.88
C LYS A 155 -17.54 1.06 -17.61
N ARG A 156 -17.79 1.56 -16.39
CA ARG A 156 -19.06 2.28 -16.07
C ARG A 156 -18.86 3.43 -15.09
N GLY A 157 -18.18 4.49 -15.53
CA GLY A 157 -18.15 5.78 -14.85
C GLY A 157 -17.04 6.69 -15.39
N PRO A 158 -17.16 8.02 -15.26
CA PRO A 158 -16.09 8.93 -15.67
C PRO A 158 -14.83 8.67 -14.80
N LYS A 159 -13.63 8.79 -15.40
CA LYS A 159 -12.28 8.53 -14.85
C LYS A 159 -11.90 9.40 -13.63
N THR A 160 -12.77 9.50 -12.64
CA THR A 160 -12.90 10.66 -11.74
C THR A 160 -12.47 10.39 -10.31
N LYS A 161 -11.52 9.49 -10.09
CA LYS A 161 -11.11 9.06 -8.73
C LYS A 161 -9.60 9.04 -8.54
N VAL A 162 -8.94 10.15 -8.90
CA VAL A 162 -7.51 10.32 -8.65
C VAL A 162 -7.26 10.77 -7.21
N VAL A 163 -6.29 10.14 -6.55
CA VAL A 163 -5.69 10.60 -5.29
C VAL A 163 -4.20 10.81 -5.55
N GLU A 164 -3.66 11.94 -5.09
CA GLU A 164 -2.23 12.19 -5.13
C GLU A 164 -1.58 11.70 -3.84
N ILE A 165 -0.72 10.67 -3.93
CA ILE A 165 0.10 10.18 -2.82
C ILE A 165 1.48 10.84 -2.93
N GLN A 166 1.89 11.57 -1.90
CA GLN A 166 3.19 12.22 -1.81
C GLN A 166 4.08 11.44 -0.84
N VAL A 167 5.20 10.88 -1.32
CA VAL A 167 6.19 10.19 -0.49
C VAL A 167 7.41 11.09 -0.30
N VAL A 168 7.73 11.38 0.96
CA VAL A 168 8.78 12.33 1.36
C VAL A 168 9.32 11.93 2.74
N SER A 169 10.54 12.33 3.12
CA SER A 169 11.01 12.15 4.51
C SER A 169 10.35 13.14 5.47
N VAL A 170 10.28 12.84 6.76
CA VAL A 170 9.73 13.77 7.77
C VAL A 170 10.47 15.10 7.79
N LEU A 171 11.80 15.08 7.69
CA LEU A 171 12.62 16.30 7.74
C LEU A 171 12.39 17.17 6.50
N ARG A 172 12.32 16.55 5.32
CA ARG A 172 12.00 17.24 4.06
C ARG A 172 10.57 17.78 4.06
N ASN A 173 9.61 17.01 4.57
CA ASN A 173 8.23 17.45 4.69
C ASN A 173 8.10 18.69 5.59
N ALA A 174 8.78 18.71 6.74
CA ALA A 174 8.78 19.85 7.63
C ALA A 174 9.37 21.09 6.97
N LEU A 175 10.51 20.95 6.26
CA LEU A 175 11.12 22.07 5.53
C LEU A 175 10.21 22.58 4.40
N ALA A 176 9.58 21.67 3.64
CA ALA A 176 8.65 22.02 2.57
C ALA A 176 7.43 22.79 3.08
N GLU A 177 6.95 22.48 4.28
CA GLU A 177 5.84 23.20 4.90
C GLU A 177 6.25 24.62 5.34
N VAL A 178 7.47 24.78 5.87
CA VAL A 178 8.04 26.10 6.18
C VAL A 178 8.20 26.92 4.90
N GLU A 179 8.80 26.35 3.85
CA GLU A 179 8.95 27.00 2.55
C GLU A 179 7.60 27.43 1.99
N HIS A 180 6.62 26.51 1.95
CA HIS A 180 5.30 26.81 1.42
C HIS A 180 4.63 27.98 2.17
N ASN A 181 4.73 28.01 3.50
CA ASN A 181 4.15 29.08 4.29
C ASN A 181 4.85 30.43 4.06
N LEU A 182 6.17 30.44 3.93
CA LEU A 182 6.94 31.66 3.66
C LEU A 182 6.70 32.19 2.25
N VAL A 183 6.74 31.31 1.24
CA VAL A 183 6.66 31.69 -0.18
C VAL A 183 5.23 32.05 -0.59
N TYR A 184 4.23 31.28 -0.16
CA TYR A 184 2.84 31.44 -0.63
C TYR A 184 1.92 32.17 0.34
N LYS A 185 2.28 32.31 1.62
CA LYS A 185 1.51 33.10 2.61
C LYS A 185 2.41 34.08 3.37
N PRO A 186 3.13 34.98 2.69
CA PRO A 186 3.99 35.93 3.37
C PRO A 186 3.16 36.84 4.28
N GLN A 187 3.37 36.73 5.60
CA GLN A 187 2.72 37.61 6.57
C GLN A 187 3.26 39.05 6.51
N SER A 188 4.39 39.29 5.83
CA SER A 188 5.12 40.56 5.86
C SER A 188 5.76 40.98 4.53
N GLY A 189 5.19 40.57 3.39
CA GLY A 189 5.67 40.94 2.04
C GLY A 189 6.55 39.86 1.36
N PRO A 190 7.01 40.09 0.12
CA PRO A 190 7.71 39.07 -0.66
C PRO A 190 8.99 38.59 0.04
N VAL A 191 9.28 37.29 -0.07
CA VAL A 191 10.46 36.66 0.55
C VAL A 191 11.75 37.33 0.08
N SER A 192 12.53 37.83 1.03
CA SER A 192 13.82 38.50 0.80
C SER A 192 14.89 37.54 0.29
N ARG A 193 15.96 38.08 -0.29
CA ARG A 193 17.10 37.27 -0.75
C ARG A 193 17.80 36.56 0.41
N GLU A 194 17.88 37.23 1.55
CA GLU A 194 18.44 36.71 2.79
C GLU A 194 17.63 35.50 3.27
N GLU A 195 16.29 35.59 3.28
CA GLU A 195 15.41 34.47 3.64
C GLU A 195 15.58 33.27 2.70
N HIS A 196 15.68 33.49 1.39
CA HIS A 196 15.98 32.41 0.43
C HIS A 196 17.32 31.73 0.72
N ASN A 197 18.37 32.50 1.07
CA ASN A 197 19.67 31.93 1.43
C ASN A 197 19.61 31.13 2.73
N ILE A 198 18.77 31.55 3.69
CA ILE A 198 18.54 30.83 4.94
C ILE A 198 17.83 29.50 4.66
N ILE A 199 16.80 29.49 3.80
CA ILE A 199 16.11 28.26 3.39
C ILE A 199 17.08 27.29 2.70
N ASP A 200 17.97 27.78 1.82
CA ASP A 200 19.03 26.97 1.21
C ASP A 200 19.96 26.33 2.23
N ALA A 201 20.39 27.11 3.22
CA ALA A 201 21.23 26.60 4.30
C ALA A 201 20.50 25.55 5.16
N LEU A 202 19.21 25.77 5.45
CA LEU A 202 18.37 24.81 6.17
C LEU A 202 18.22 23.50 5.39
N SER A 203 18.07 23.56 4.07
CA SER A 203 18.06 22.36 3.23
C SER A 203 19.36 21.56 3.34
N GLY A 204 20.52 22.25 3.37
CA GLY A 204 21.81 21.61 3.62
C GLY A 204 21.87 20.90 4.98
N VAL A 205 21.33 21.50 6.04
CA VAL A 205 21.24 20.89 7.37
C VAL A 205 20.33 19.66 7.36
N VAL A 206 19.16 19.74 6.71
CA VAL A 206 18.24 18.61 6.55
C VAL A 206 18.93 17.45 5.82
N HIS A 207 19.67 17.75 4.74
CA HIS A 207 20.42 16.73 4.01
C HIS A 207 21.46 16.02 4.89
N MET A 208 22.21 16.77 5.69
CA MET A 208 23.17 16.17 6.64
C MET A 208 22.47 15.31 7.69
N ALA A 209 21.32 15.77 8.21
CA ALA A 209 20.53 14.99 9.17
C ALA A 209 20.02 13.67 8.56
N GLU A 210 19.57 13.67 7.30
CA GLU A 210 19.19 12.45 6.56
C GLU A 210 20.37 11.47 6.42
N CYS A 211 21.58 11.98 6.15
CA CYS A 211 22.79 11.15 6.10
C CYS A 211 23.10 10.50 7.46
N PHE A 212 22.93 11.24 8.57
CA PHE A 212 23.11 10.67 9.90
C PHE A 212 22.02 9.66 10.27
N LEU A 213 20.77 9.86 9.83
CA LEU A 213 19.71 8.87 9.99
C LEU A 213 20.05 7.57 9.25
N ALA A 214 20.61 7.64 8.05
CA ALA A 214 21.06 6.44 7.33
C ALA A 214 22.15 5.67 8.11
N GLN A 215 23.11 6.38 8.71
CA GLN A 215 24.13 5.74 9.56
C GLN A 215 23.56 5.16 10.86
N LEU A 216 22.60 5.84 11.46
CA LEU A 216 21.91 5.36 12.66
C LEU A 216 21.12 4.09 12.36
N TRP A 217 20.48 4.01 11.18
CA TRP A 217 19.82 2.79 10.71
C TRP A 217 20.78 1.61 10.68
N ASP A 218 21.95 1.76 10.04
CA ASP A 218 22.96 0.70 9.98
C ASP A 218 23.39 0.24 11.38
N SER A 219 23.59 1.18 12.32
CA SER A 219 23.89 0.83 13.72
C SER A 219 22.75 0.08 14.43
N GLN A 220 21.48 0.38 14.10
CA GLN A 220 20.34 -0.33 14.66
C GLN A 220 20.25 -1.76 14.11
N VAL A 221 20.54 -1.95 12.82
CA VAL A 221 20.63 -3.28 12.19
C VAL A 221 21.63 -4.16 12.96
N GLU A 222 22.85 -3.68 13.17
CA GLU A 222 23.88 -4.40 13.95
C GLU A 222 23.39 -4.78 15.34
N LYS A 223 22.77 -3.83 16.05
CA LYS A 223 22.28 -4.06 17.41
C LYS A 223 21.13 -5.08 17.45
N SER A 224 20.22 -5.03 16.49
CA SER A 224 19.08 -5.95 16.42
C SER A 224 19.52 -7.40 16.22
N ARG A 225 20.57 -7.63 15.42
CA ARG A 225 21.17 -8.96 15.22
C ARG A 225 21.89 -9.48 16.46
N ALA A 226 22.48 -8.59 17.26
CA ALA A 226 23.17 -8.96 18.49
C ALA A 226 22.24 -9.23 19.69
N THR A 227 20.93 -9.01 19.55
CA THR A 227 19.95 -9.19 20.62
C THR A 227 19.60 -10.67 20.79
N THR A 228 19.41 -11.13 22.04
CA THR A 228 19.10 -12.55 22.33
C THR A 228 17.63 -12.80 22.68
N GLY A 229 16.87 -11.74 22.95
CA GLY A 229 15.45 -11.83 23.30
C GLY A 229 14.54 -11.96 22.08
N PRO A 230 13.25 -12.27 22.30
CA PRO A 230 12.27 -12.29 21.23
C PRO A 230 12.00 -10.88 20.66
N PHE A 231 11.56 -10.79 19.41
CA PHE A 231 11.21 -9.52 18.77
C PHE A 231 10.03 -8.86 19.49
N GLY A 232 10.21 -7.63 19.99
CA GLY A 232 9.16 -6.90 20.70
C GLY A 232 8.08 -6.34 19.78
N ASN A 233 8.39 -6.12 18.50
CA ASN A 233 7.46 -5.59 17.50
C ASN A 233 7.91 -5.93 16.07
N ILE A 234 7.04 -5.63 15.10
CA ILE A 234 7.28 -5.91 13.68
C ILE A 234 8.50 -5.18 13.10
N TYR A 235 8.86 -4.02 13.65
CA TYR A 235 10.01 -3.24 13.19
C TYR A 235 11.33 -3.86 13.61
N GLU A 236 11.41 -4.39 14.83
CA GLU A 236 12.57 -5.16 15.27
C GLU A 236 12.80 -6.41 14.42
N LEU A 237 11.71 -7.13 14.09
CA LEU A 237 11.77 -8.26 13.14
C LEU A 237 12.26 -7.80 11.76
N GLY A 238 11.65 -6.75 11.19
CA GLY A 238 12.01 -6.28 9.85
C GLY A 238 13.44 -5.78 9.75
N LEU A 239 13.92 -5.09 10.78
CA LEU A 239 15.29 -4.60 10.87
C LEU A 239 16.30 -5.75 10.96
N CYS A 240 16.05 -6.73 11.84
CA CYS A 240 16.91 -7.90 11.99
C CYS A 240 16.94 -8.75 10.72
N LEU A 241 15.75 -9.04 10.14
CA LEU A 241 15.63 -9.80 8.90
C LEU A 241 16.34 -9.10 7.74
N SER A 242 16.22 -7.78 7.62
CA SER A 242 16.93 -7.01 6.59
C SER A 242 18.44 -7.19 6.69
N GLY A 243 19.00 -7.11 7.91
CA GLY A 243 20.44 -7.30 8.14
C GLY A 243 20.91 -8.71 7.83
N LEU A 244 20.16 -9.73 8.30
CA LEU A 244 20.50 -11.13 8.04
C LEU A 244 20.45 -11.48 6.55
N VAL A 245 19.48 -10.92 5.82
CA VAL A 245 19.37 -11.10 4.37
C VAL A 245 20.54 -10.46 3.63
N GLU A 246 20.91 -9.23 3.99
CA GLU A 246 22.05 -8.55 3.38
C GLU A 246 23.35 -9.34 3.60
N GLU A 247 23.57 -9.85 4.81
CA GLU A 247 24.73 -10.67 5.16
C GLU A 247 24.77 -12.01 4.39
N ASN A 248 23.64 -12.71 4.30
CA ASN A 248 23.58 -14.04 3.71
C ASN A 248 23.56 -14.04 2.18
N TYR A 249 22.97 -13.00 1.57
CA TYR A 249 22.78 -12.90 0.12
C TYR A 249 23.67 -11.83 -0.55
N GLY A 250 24.38 -11.02 0.23
CA GLY A 250 25.29 -9.97 -0.28
C GLY A 250 24.59 -8.82 -0.99
N GLN A 251 23.27 -8.69 -0.83
CA GLN A 251 22.46 -7.64 -1.44
C GLN A 251 21.44 -7.10 -0.45
N LYS A 252 21.28 -5.77 -0.43
CA LYS A 252 20.13 -5.16 0.24
C LYS A 252 18.87 -5.55 -0.52
N VAL A 253 17.97 -6.25 0.16
CA VAL A 253 16.65 -6.54 -0.38
C VAL A 253 15.75 -5.37 -0.04
N ALA A 254 15.26 -4.67 -1.07
CA ALA A 254 14.38 -3.53 -0.89
C ALA A 254 13.10 -3.95 -0.14
N ASP A 255 12.47 -5.05 -0.52
CA ASP A 255 11.20 -5.48 0.09
C ASP A 255 11.25 -6.94 0.55
N LEU A 256 11.07 -7.12 1.87
CA LEU A 256 11.04 -8.43 2.53
C LEU A 256 9.64 -9.10 2.43
N GLY A 257 8.64 -8.38 1.94
CA GLY A 257 7.22 -8.75 1.93
C GLY A 257 6.55 -8.57 3.29
N SER A 258 5.27 -8.94 3.37
CA SER A 258 4.49 -8.78 4.60
C SER A 258 5.11 -9.57 5.74
N LEU A 259 5.47 -8.87 6.82
CA LEU A 259 6.11 -9.43 8.01
C LEU A 259 5.11 -9.72 9.12
N LYS A 260 3.89 -9.18 9.04
CA LYS A 260 2.85 -9.41 10.05
C LYS A 260 2.50 -10.90 10.20
N PRO A 261 2.19 -11.68 9.15
CA PRO A 261 1.95 -13.11 9.31
C PRO A 261 3.19 -13.87 9.79
N LEU A 262 4.38 -13.50 9.31
CA LEU A 262 5.64 -14.09 9.75
C LEU A 262 5.86 -13.88 11.25
N MET A 263 5.69 -12.66 11.78
CA MET A 263 5.89 -12.36 13.19
C MET A 263 4.99 -13.22 14.08
N HIS A 264 3.70 -13.34 13.76
CA HIS A 264 2.78 -14.17 14.54
C HIS A 264 3.15 -15.66 14.45
N LEU A 265 3.55 -16.13 13.27
CA LEU A 265 3.95 -17.51 13.08
C LEU A 265 5.24 -17.85 13.85
N LEU A 266 6.24 -16.96 13.84
CA LEU A 266 7.48 -17.12 14.62
C LEU A 266 7.18 -17.19 16.11
N ALA A 267 6.40 -16.22 16.63
CA ALA A 267 6.05 -16.16 18.05
C ALA A 267 5.29 -17.42 18.51
N LYS A 268 4.34 -17.91 17.69
CA LYS A 268 3.55 -19.11 18.00
C LYS A 268 4.39 -20.39 18.06
N ASN A 269 5.52 -20.43 17.35
CA ASN A 269 6.45 -21.57 17.32
C ASN A 269 7.70 -21.34 18.19
N SER A 270 7.77 -20.24 18.93
CA SER A 270 8.96 -19.84 19.72
C SER A 270 10.25 -19.73 18.87
N LEU A 271 10.10 -19.25 17.63
CA LEU A 271 11.18 -19.01 16.66
C LEU A 271 11.47 -17.50 16.48
N ASP A 272 10.97 -16.66 17.38
CA ASP A 272 10.93 -15.21 17.30
C ASP A 272 12.20 -14.52 17.83
N THR A 273 13.35 -15.17 17.74
CA THR A 273 14.66 -14.59 18.14
C THR A 273 15.59 -14.43 16.92
N PRO A 274 16.58 -13.53 16.96
CA PRO A 274 17.57 -13.38 15.88
C PRO A 274 18.29 -14.68 15.50
N SER A 275 18.71 -15.48 16.49
CA SER A 275 19.41 -16.76 16.24
C SER A 275 18.53 -17.79 15.52
N GLU A 276 17.27 -17.93 15.93
CA GLU A 276 16.35 -18.86 15.24
C GLU A 276 15.99 -18.34 13.84
N LEU A 277 15.83 -17.03 13.67
CA LEU A 277 15.58 -16.44 12.35
C LEU A 277 16.74 -16.65 11.39
N GLU A 278 17.99 -16.49 11.84
CA GLU A 278 19.20 -16.79 11.06
C GLU A 278 19.23 -18.27 10.66
N ARG A 279 18.95 -19.17 11.61
CA ARG A 279 18.86 -20.61 11.34
C ARG A 279 17.81 -20.92 10.27
N LEU A 280 16.62 -20.31 10.35
CA LEU A 280 15.57 -20.47 9.35
C LEU A 280 16.02 -19.97 7.97
N LEU A 281 16.69 -18.82 7.90
CA LEU A 281 17.23 -18.28 6.64
C LEU A 281 18.26 -19.20 5.97
N VAL A 282 19.12 -19.85 6.76
CA VAL A 282 20.08 -20.83 6.25
C VAL A 282 19.34 -22.06 5.69
N GLN A 283 18.29 -22.51 6.38
CA GLN A 283 17.48 -23.65 5.95
C GLN A 283 16.70 -23.33 4.66
N THR A 284 16.06 -22.17 4.56
CA THR A 284 15.34 -21.75 3.35
C THR A 284 16.28 -21.64 2.16
N ARG A 285 17.49 -21.10 2.35
CA ARG A 285 18.53 -21.03 1.32
C ARG A 285 18.90 -22.41 0.76
N SER A 286 18.97 -23.44 1.62
CA SER A 286 19.30 -24.80 1.19
C SER A 286 18.23 -25.46 0.30
N ARG A 287 16.98 -25.00 0.39
CA ARG A 287 15.82 -25.50 -0.37
C ARG A 287 15.35 -24.54 -1.45
N ARG A 288 16.20 -23.58 -1.82
CA ARG A 288 15.84 -22.48 -2.73
C ARG A 288 15.35 -22.97 -4.10
N ASP A 289 16.02 -23.97 -4.70
CA ASP A 289 15.62 -24.49 -6.01
C ASP A 289 14.24 -25.18 -5.98
N GLU A 290 13.93 -25.91 -4.90
CA GLU A 290 12.62 -26.54 -4.69
C GLU A 290 11.54 -25.45 -4.54
N PHE A 291 11.83 -24.41 -3.76
CA PHE A 291 10.96 -23.27 -3.54
C PHE A 291 10.70 -22.50 -4.84
N GLU A 292 11.74 -22.10 -5.58
CA GLU A 292 11.59 -21.36 -6.84
C GLU A 292 10.79 -22.15 -7.88
N LYS A 293 10.96 -23.48 -7.93
CA LYS A 293 10.16 -24.35 -8.80
C LYS A 293 8.69 -24.45 -8.34
N ALA A 294 8.43 -24.54 -7.04
CA ALA A 294 7.08 -24.63 -6.50
C ALA A 294 6.26 -23.35 -6.69
N TYR A 295 6.94 -22.20 -6.82
CA TYR A 295 6.35 -20.89 -7.05
C TYR A 295 6.65 -20.34 -8.45
N GLU A 296 6.87 -21.22 -9.44
CA GLU A 296 7.19 -20.82 -10.81
C GLU A 296 6.13 -19.87 -11.40
N GLY A 297 6.59 -18.75 -11.97
CA GLY A 297 5.74 -17.67 -12.47
C GLY A 297 5.28 -16.69 -11.38
N MET A 298 5.65 -16.92 -10.12
CA MET A 298 5.49 -15.97 -9.02
C MET A 298 6.84 -15.37 -8.63
N GLN A 299 6.82 -14.29 -7.86
CA GLN A 299 8.00 -13.65 -7.25
C GLN A 299 7.79 -13.53 -5.73
N PRO A 300 7.71 -14.66 -4.99
CA PRO A 300 7.43 -14.63 -3.56
C PRO A 300 8.55 -13.94 -2.79
N SER A 301 8.16 -13.24 -1.72
CA SER A 301 9.09 -12.50 -0.87
C SER A 301 9.94 -13.41 0.04
N MET A 302 10.94 -12.81 0.70
CA MET A 302 11.71 -13.51 1.73
C MET A 302 10.83 -13.98 2.88
N SER A 303 9.85 -13.17 3.31
CA SER A 303 8.91 -13.55 4.35
C SER A 303 8.09 -14.78 3.96
N VAL A 304 7.64 -14.87 2.71
CA VAL A 304 6.93 -16.05 2.18
C VAL A 304 7.80 -17.29 2.19
N SER A 305 9.09 -17.18 1.84
CA SER A 305 10.02 -18.31 1.89
C SER A 305 10.17 -18.89 3.30
N ILE A 306 10.29 -18.02 4.32
CA ILE A 306 10.37 -18.44 5.72
C ILE A 306 9.04 -19.05 6.19
N ILE A 307 7.90 -18.42 5.83
CA ILE A 307 6.57 -18.94 6.14
C ILE A 307 6.37 -20.33 5.53
N ASP A 308 6.69 -20.52 4.24
CA ASP A 308 6.55 -21.82 3.56
C ASP A 308 7.34 -22.89 4.30
N HIS A 309 8.58 -22.60 4.67
CA HIS A 309 9.47 -23.52 5.37
C HIS A 309 8.94 -23.93 6.76
N ILE A 310 8.35 -23.00 7.51
CA ILE A 310 7.71 -23.32 8.80
C ILE A 310 6.44 -24.18 8.60
N LEU A 311 5.72 -23.99 7.49
CA LEU A 311 4.43 -24.63 7.21
C LEU A 311 4.51 -25.95 6.41
N ILE A 312 5.70 -26.49 6.19
CA ILE A 312 5.90 -27.72 5.39
C ILE A 312 5.16 -28.92 6.00
N GLU A 313 5.08 -29.01 7.33
CA GLU A 313 4.40 -30.10 8.02
C GLU A 313 2.89 -29.85 8.14
N LYS A 314 2.10 -30.84 7.67
CA LYS A 314 0.65 -30.85 7.85
C LYS A 314 0.32 -30.91 9.35
N ALA A 315 -0.43 -29.93 9.85
CA ALA A 315 -1.04 -30.02 11.16
C ALA A 315 -2.22 -31.00 11.10
N SER A 316 -2.30 -31.91 12.06
CA SER A 316 -3.52 -32.67 12.34
C SER A 316 -4.39 -31.83 13.26
N GLU A 317 -5.39 -31.17 12.69
CA GLU A 317 -6.35 -30.36 13.44
C GLU A 317 -7.75 -30.97 13.30
N GLY A 318 -8.53 -30.86 14.37
CA GLY A 318 -9.94 -31.28 14.37
C GLY A 318 -10.75 -30.43 13.38
N GLU A 319 -11.90 -30.97 12.96
CA GLU A 319 -12.77 -30.27 12.01
C GLU A 319 -13.32 -28.97 12.64
N PRO A 320 -13.01 -27.78 12.06
CA PRO A 320 -13.49 -26.52 12.62
C PRO A 320 -15.00 -26.37 12.48
N HIS A 321 -15.58 -25.52 13.33
CA HIS A 321 -16.99 -25.14 13.21
C HIS A 321 -17.23 -24.44 11.84
N PRO A 322 -18.42 -24.58 11.21
CA PRO A 322 -18.70 -23.98 9.89
C PRO A 322 -18.39 -22.47 9.78
N LYS A 323 -18.65 -21.71 10.84
CA LYS A 323 -18.28 -20.27 10.89
C LYS A 323 -16.78 -20.05 10.81
N ASP A 324 -15.99 -20.84 11.53
CA ASP A 324 -14.53 -20.75 11.52
C ASP A 324 -14.01 -21.15 10.15
N LYS A 325 -14.59 -22.19 9.52
CA LYS A 325 -14.26 -22.57 8.14
C LYS A 325 -14.48 -21.41 7.18
N LEU A 326 -15.63 -20.73 7.24
CA LEU A 326 -15.92 -19.59 6.37
C LEU A 326 -14.93 -18.43 6.60
N GLN A 327 -14.62 -18.11 7.85
CA GLN A 327 -13.62 -17.08 8.18
C GLN A 327 -12.23 -17.42 7.65
N MET A 328 -11.81 -18.68 7.76
CA MET A 328 -10.53 -19.16 7.24
C MET A 328 -10.49 -19.15 5.71
N ILE A 329 -11.59 -19.49 5.04
CA ILE A 329 -11.70 -19.39 3.58
C ILE A 329 -11.49 -17.94 3.15
N TYR A 330 -12.23 -16.97 3.73
CA TYR A 330 -12.01 -15.56 3.43
C TYR A 330 -10.60 -15.07 3.74
N SER A 331 -10.05 -15.48 4.88
CA SER A 331 -8.68 -15.18 5.24
C SER A 331 -7.68 -15.71 4.22
N THR A 332 -7.96 -16.86 3.60
CA THR A 332 -7.10 -17.47 2.59
C THR A 332 -7.01 -16.61 1.33
N PHE A 333 -8.13 -16.07 0.85
CA PHE A 333 -8.13 -15.13 -0.28
C PHE A 333 -7.41 -13.82 0.06
N ILE A 334 -7.60 -13.30 1.28
CA ILE A 334 -6.86 -12.11 1.73
C ILE A 334 -5.35 -12.40 1.78
N TRP A 335 -4.93 -13.56 2.28
CA TRP A 335 -3.52 -13.95 2.30
C TRP A 335 -2.93 -14.20 0.92
N LEU A 336 -3.71 -14.75 -0.01
CA LEU A 336 -3.29 -14.88 -1.40
C LEU A 336 -2.97 -13.51 -1.99
N ASP A 337 -3.85 -12.54 -1.79
CA ASP A 337 -3.66 -11.16 -2.26
C ASP A 337 -2.49 -10.45 -1.57
N GLU A 338 -2.32 -10.61 -0.25
CA GLU A 338 -1.26 -9.94 0.50
C GLU A 338 0.13 -10.58 0.30
N LEU A 339 0.23 -11.90 0.10
CA LEU A 339 1.51 -12.61 0.00
C LEU A 339 1.99 -12.82 -1.45
N PHE A 340 1.08 -12.77 -2.43
CA PHE A 340 1.38 -13.11 -3.82
C PHE A 340 0.86 -12.06 -4.82
N ALA A 341 0.85 -10.79 -4.43
CA ALA A 341 0.55 -9.68 -5.34
C ALA A 341 1.48 -9.69 -6.58
N PRO A 342 0.99 -9.25 -7.76
CA PRO A 342 -0.34 -8.72 -8.02
C PRO A 342 -1.41 -9.82 -8.16
N ALA A 343 -2.68 -9.44 -7.97
CA ALA A 343 -3.78 -10.40 -7.86
C ALA A 343 -3.93 -11.36 -9.05
N THR A 344 -3.64 -10.88 -10.25
CA THR A 344 -3.70 -11.67 -11.49
C THR A 344 -2.86 -12.94 -11.45
N VAL A 345 -1.71 -12.91 -10.77
CA VAL A 345 -0.76 -14.02 -10.74
C VAL A 345 -1.30 -15.18 -9.91
N TRP A 346 -1.78 -14.92 -8.69
CA TRP A 346 -2.29 -15.98 -7.83
C TRP A 346 -3.68 -16.47 -8.28
N GLN A 347 -4.48 -15.61 -8.93
CA GLN A 347 -5.81 -15.97 -9.43
C GLN A 347 -5.73 -16.95 -10.60
N GLU A 348 -4.80 -16.75 -11.54
CA GLU A 348 -4.55 -17.71 -12.63
C GLU A 348 -4.19 -19.09 -12.09
N LYS A 349 -3.37 -19.13 -11.02
CA LYS A 349 -2.96 -20.37 -10.37
C LYS A 349 -4.12 -21.02 -9.61
N LEU A 350 -4.90 -20.22 -8.89
CA LEU A 350 -6.11 -20.69 -8.19
C LEU A 350 -7.10 -21.35 -9.16
N LEU A 351 -7.32 -20.76 -10.33
CA LEU A 351 -8.31 -21.23 -11.32
C LEU A 351 -7.72 -22.11 -12.43
N SER A 352 -6.47 -22.57 -12.31
CA SER A 352 -5.81 -23.29 -13.40
C SER A 352 -6.58 -24.56 -13.81
N GLN A 353 -6.52 -24.95 -15.09
CA GLN A 353 -7.28 -26.10 -15.61
C GLN A 353 -6.96 -27.43 -14.90
N ARG A 354 -5.79 -27.54 -14.25
CA ARG A 354 -5.42 -28.71 -13.42
C ARG A 354 -6.26 -28.82 -12.14
N CYS A 355 -6.91 -27.74 -11.76
CA CYS A 355 -7.64 -27.57 -10.50
C CYS A 355 -9.16 -27.54 -10.67
N ILE A 356 -9.69 -27.72 -11.90
CA ILE A 356 -11.15 -27.71 -12.14
C ILE A 356 -11.80 -28.75 -11.23
N HIS A 357 -12.56 -28.25 -10.26
CA HIS A 357 -13.21 -29.00 -9.20
C HIS A 357 -14.65 -28.52 -9.11
N ASP A 358 -15.57 -29.36 -8.65
CA ASP A 358 -16.98 -29.00 -8.40
C ASP A 358 -17.11 -27.79 -7.45
N ALA A 359 -16.05 -27.45 -6.72
CA ALA A 359 -15.97 -26.27 -5.87
C ALA A 359 -16.01 -24.95 -6.66
N HIS A 360 -15.58 -24.95 -7.93
CA HIS A 360 -15.57 -23.75 -8.78
C HIS A 360 -16.99 -23.19 -8.98
N ASP A 361 -17.98 -24.08 -9.13
CA ASP A 361 -19.39 -23.71 -9.29
C ASP A 361 -19.96 -23.01 -8.05
N TYR A 362 -19.33 -23.24 -6.88
CA TYR A 362 -19.74 -22.67 -5.61
C TYR A 362 -18.89 -21.47 -5.18
N LEU A 363 -17.79 -21.14 -5.85
CA LEU A 363 -17.02 -19.93 -5.55
C LEU A 363 -17.88 -18.66 -5.60
N PRO A 364 -18.75 -18.42 -6.61
CA PRO A 364 -19.60 -17.23 -6.64
C PRO A 364 -20.46 -17.02 -5.40
N TRP A 365 -20.84 -18.10 -4.69
CA TRP A 365 -21.60 -18.01 -3.44
C TRP A 365 -20.87 -17.22 -2.35
N LEU A 366 -19.53 -17.27 -2.30
CA LEU A 366 -18.71 -16.50 -1.35
C LEU A 366 -18.87 -14.98 -1.52
N GLY A 367 -19.26 -14.51 -2.70
CA GLY A 367 -19.54 -13.09 -2.96
C GLY A 367 -20.95 -12.63 -2.56
N HIS A 368 -21.83 -13.55 -2.15
CA HIS A 368 -23.20 -13.19 -1.80
C HIS A 368 -23.27 -12.47 -0.46
N VAL A 369 -24.08 -11.41 -0.35
CA VAL A 369 -24.33 -10.65 0.90
C VAL A 369 -24.68 -11.57 2.08
N ARG A 370 -25.44 -12.63 1.81
CA ARG A 370 -25.84 -13.64 2.80
C ARG A 370 -24.66 -14.26 3.57
N THR A 371 -23.51 -14.42 2.92
CA THR A 371 -22.34 -15.03 3.55
C THR A 371 -21.65 -14.10 4.56
N GLN A 372 -21.82 -12.79 4.44
CA GLN A 372 -21.39 -11.84 5.45
C GLN A 372 -22.26 -11.97 6.70
N ASP A 373 -23.57 -12.10 6.51
CA ASP A 373 -24.51 -12.33 7.61
C ASP A 373 -24.17 -13.63 8.37
N LEU A 374 -23.70 -14.68 7.69
CA LEU A 374 -23.30 -15.94 8.32
C LEU A 374 -22.11 -15.80 9.30
N LEU A 375 -21.33 -14.73 9.21
CA LEU A 375 -20.27 -14.41 10.17
C LEU A 375 -20.82 -13.86 11.51
N GLU A 376 -22.11 -13.49 11.56
CA GLU A 376 -22.76 -13.03 12.78
C GLU A 376 -23.14 -14.20 13.71
N GLU A 377 -23.06 -13.99 15.02
CA GLU A 377 -23.20 -15.07 16.02
C GLU A 377 -24.56 -15.79 15.96
N LYS A 378 -25.62 -15.08 15.56
CA LYS A 378 -27.02 -15.56 15.64
C LYS A 378 -27.51 -16.30 14.40
N ILE A 379 -26.73 -16.35 13.32
CA ILE A 379 -27.18 -16.89 12.05
C ILE A 379 -26.60 -18.30 11.85
N GLU A 380 -27.46 -19.25 11.53
CA GLU A 380 -27.10 -20.65 11.27
C GLU A 380 -26.96 -20.93 9.78
N PHE A 381 -26.12 -21.90 9.44
CA PHE A 381 -25.95 -22.40 8.08
C PHE A 381 -27.08 -23.37 7.75
N THR A 382 -27.59 -23.28 6.54
CA THR A 382 -28.45 -24.33 5.95
C THR A 382 -27.60 -25.54 5.53
N ASP A 383 -28.24 -26.69 5.29
CA ASP A 383 -27.56 -27.91 4.81
C ASP A 383 -26.88 -27.68 3.45
N ASP A 384 -27.51 -26.90 2.57
CA ASP A 384 -26.95 -26.51 1.27
C ASP A 384 -25.71 -25.60 1.43
N GLU A 385 -25.78 -24.57 2.28
CA GLU A 385 -24.63 -23.70 2.57
C GLU A 385 -23.47 -24.47 3.22
N THR A 386 -23.78 -25.43 4.10
CA THR A 386 -22.78 -26.30 4.73
C THR A 386 -22.09 -27.19 3.70
N THR A 387 -22.86 -27.73 2.73
CA THR A 387 -22.32 -28.55 1.64
C THR A 387 -21.37 -27.74 0.76
N LYS A 388 -21.79 -26.54 0.33
CA LYS A 388 -20.96 -25.61 -0.46
C LYS A 388 -19.66 -25.26 0.27
N LEU A 389 -19.78 -24.92 1.55
CA LEU A 389 -18.65 -24.58 2.41
C LEU A 389 -17.63 -25.73 2.50
N ASN A 390 -18.09 -26.96 2.73
CA ASN A 390 -17.23 -28.12 2.86
C ASN A 390 -16.52 -28.46 1.53
N LEU A 391 -17.21 -28.34 0.39
CA LEU A 391 -16.60 -28.56 -0.92
C LEU A 391 -15.50 -27.55 -1.23
N ILE A 392 -15.71 -26.26 -0.90
CA ILE A 392 -14.68 -25.22 -1.05
C ILE A 392 -13.52 -25.48 -0.09
N TRP A 393 -13.81 -25.86 1.16
CA TRP A 393 -12.81 -26.19 2.17
C TRP A 393 -11.90 -27.34 1.74
N ASP A 394 -12.48 -28.46 1.31
CA ASP A 394 -11.74 -29.66 0.88
C ASP A 394 -10.92 -29.37 -0.37
N TRP A 395 -11.45 -28.57 -1.28
CA TRP A 395 -10.73 -28.10 -2.46
C TRP A 395 -9.51 -27.26 -2.09
N LEU A 396 -9.62 -26.30 -1.16
CA LEU A 396 -8.47 -25.52 -0.69
C LEU A 396 -7.43 -26.37 0.05
N ASP A 397 -7.85 -27.34 0.87
CA ASP A 397 -6.94 -28.22 1.63
C ASP A 397 -6.13 -29.15 0.71
N SER A 398 -6.76 -29.60 -0.38
CA SER A 398 -6.16 -30.52 -1.36
C SER A 398 -5.61 -29.82 -2.62
N HIS A 399 -5.71 -28.49 -2.69
CA HIS A 399 -5.35 -27.72 -3.87
C HIS A 399 -3.90 -28.01 -4.32
N PRO A 400 -3.61 -28.24 -5.61
CA PRO A 400 -2.27 -28.64 -6.04
C PRO A 400 -1.25 -27.48 -6.03
N GLU A 401 -1.71 -26.23 -6.19
CA GLU A 401 -0.84 -25.06 -6.18
C GLU A 401 -0.30 -24.73 -4.79
N ARG A 402 1.02 -24.55 -4.69
CA ARG A 402 1.72 -24.34 -3.41
C ARG A 402 1.36 -23.03 -2.73
N SER A 403 1.07 -21.96 -3.49
CA SER A 403 0.63 -20.66 -2.97
C SER A 403 -0.72 -20.75 -2.25
N VAL A 404 -1.68 -21.47 -2.83
CA VAL A 404 -3.00 -21.73 -2.23
C VAL A 404 -2.85 -22.56 -0.96
N GLN A 405 -2.05 -23.64 -1.02
CA GLN A 405 -1.76 -24.45 0.17
C GLN A 405 -1.10 -23.63 1.28
N LEU A 406 -0.16 -22.74 0.96
CA LEU A 406 0.51 -21.90 1.94
C LEU A 406 -0.49 -20.98 2.64
N ALA A 407 -1.29 -20.24 1.86
CA ALA A 407 -2.28 -19.31 2.40
C ALA A 407 -3.31 -20.04 3.28
N PHE A 408 -3.79 -21.21 2.85
CA PHE A 408 -4.76 -21.99 3.61
C PHE A 408 -4.14 -22.62 4.88
N ARG A 409 -2.91 -23.15 4.80
CA ARG A 409 -2.19 -23.68 5.98
C ARG A 409 -1.86 -22.62 7.00
N LEU A 410 -1.59 -21.39 6.57
CA LEU A 410 -1.40 -20.24 7.46
C LEU A 410 -2.65 -20.02 8.32
N CYS A 411 -3.84 -20.06 7.70
CA CYS A 411 -5.12 -20.02 8.40
C CYS A 411 -5.28 -21.21 9.36
N LYS A 412 -4.98 -22.45 8.92
CA LYS A 412 -5.06 -23.66 9.79
C LYS A 412 -4.18 -23.52 11.03
N ARG A 413 -2.98 -22.96 10.89
CA ARG A 413 -2.11 -22.60 12.02
C ARG A 413 -2.64 -21.44 12.87
N GLY A 414 -3.89 -21.03 12.73
CA GLY A 414 -4.54 -20.00 13.54
C GLY A 414 -4.15 -18.57 13.19
N ILE A 415 -3.46 -18.36 12.06
CA ILE A 415 -3.16 -17.02 11.54
C ILE A 415 -4.31 -16.59 10.63
N VAL A 416 -5.44 -16.30 11.26
CA VAL A 416 -6.72 -15.97 10.61
C VAL A 416 -6.94 -14.45 10.65
N ARG A 417 -7.51 -13.87 9.58
CA ARG A 417 -7.83 -12.44 9.50
C ARG A 417 -9.09 -12.11 10.27
N ASP A 418 -9.22 -10.86 10.69
CA ASP A 418 -10.47 -10.36 11.26
C ASP A 418 -11.40 -9.95 10.13
N VAL A 419 -11.99 -10.94 9.48
CA VAL A 419 -12.78 -10.73 8.25
C VAL A 419 -13.99 -9.84 8.49
N LYS A 420 -14.50 -9.73 9.73
CA LYS A 420 -15.60 -8.81 10.04
C LYS A 420 -15.21 -7.35 9.80
N THR A 421 -13.97 -6.98 10.14
CA THR A 421 -13.46 -5.62 9.92
C THR A 421 -12.70 -5.48 8.60
N GLU A 422 -12.25 -6.60 8.04
CA GLU A 422 -11.40 -6.68 6.86
C GLU A 422 -12.09 -7.24 5.61
N TYR A 423 -13.42 -7.40 5.60
CA TYR A 423 -14.17 -7.96 4.46
C TYR A 423 -13.88 -7.23 3.14
N TYR A 424 -13.64 -5.92 3.18
CA TYR A 424 -13.28 -5.13 2.00
C TYR A 424 -11.99 -5.61 1.31
N LEU A 425 -11.05 -6.23 2.03
CA LEU A 425 -9.86 -6.86 1.46
C LEU A 425 -10.23 -8.14 0.72
N PHE A 426 -11.14 -8.95 1.28
CA PHE A 426 -11.68 -10.12 0.61
C PHE A 426 -12.43 -9.71 -0.66
N ASP A 427 -13.35 -8.75 -0.58
CA ASP A 427 -14.13 -8.26 -1.72
C ASP A 427 -13.21 -7.78 -2.85
N ARG A 428 -12.17 -6.99 -2.52
CA ARG A 428 -11.15 -6.57 -3.50
C ARG A 428 -10.42 -7.77 -4.14
N ALA A 429 -9.96 -8.72 -3.33
CA ALA A 429 -9.23 -9.89 -3.81
C ALA A 429 -10.13 -10.81 -4.65
N PHE A 430 -11.43 -10.87 -4.33
CA PHE A 430 -12.38 -11.81 -4.91
C PHE A 430 -13.10 -11.27 -6.16
N GLN A 431 -13.29 -9.96 -6.29
CA GLN A 431 -13.97 -9.36 -7.46
C GLN A 431 -13.38 -9.80 -8.80
N ILE A 432 -12.05 -9.89 -8.91
CA ILE A 432 -11.38 -10.29 -10.15
C ILE A 432 -11.56 -11.80 -10.42
N VAL A 433 -11.71 -12.63 -9.38
CA VAL A 433 -12.04 -14.06 -9.52
C VAL A 433 -13.42 -14.22 -10.16
N GLY A 434 -14.40 -13.40 -9.75
CA GLY A 434 -15.74 -13.38 -10.34
C GLY A 434 -15.73 -13.02 -11.83
N ASP A 435 -14.93 -12.03 -12.22
CA ASP A 435 -14.76 -11.63 -13.62
C ASP A 435 -14.17 -12.77 -14.48
N LEU A 436 -13.15 -13.48 -13.96
CA LEU A 436 -12.54 -14.62 -14.65
C LEU A 436 -13.50 -15.79 -14.83
N LEU A 437 -14.29 -16.12 -13.80
CA LEU A 437 -15.30 -17.19 -13.87
C LEU A 437 -16.42 -16.87 -14.89
N SER A 438 -16.74 -15.59 -15.09
CA SER A 438 -17.75 -15.15 -16.06
C SER A 438 -17.29 -15.24 -17.53
N HIS A 439 -15.97 -15.27 -17.77
CA HIS A 439 -15.37 -15.36 -19.10
C HIS A 439 -15.03 -16.80 -19.54
N THR A 440 -15.14 -17.77 -18.63
CA THR A 440 -14.93 -19.20 -18.88
C THR A 440 -16.22 -20.00 -19.14
N ALA A 441 -17.39 -19.34 -19.13
CA ALA A 441 -18.71 -19.94 -19.35
C ALA A 441 -19.20 -19.82 -20.81
#